data_AF-A0A7G8IZE4-F1
#
_entry.id   AF-A0A7G8IZE4-F1
#
_cell.length_a   1.000
_cell.length_b   1.000
_cell.length_c   1.000
_cell.angle_alpha   90.00
_cell.angle_beta   90.00
_cell.angle_gamma   90.00
#
_symmetry.space_group_name_H-M   'P 1'
#
loop_
_entity.id
_entity.type
_entity.pdbx_description
1 polymer ?
#
loop_
_entity_poly.entity_id
_entity_poly.type
_entity_poly.pdbx_seq_one_letter_code
_entity_poly.pdbx_strand_id
1 'polypeptide(L)'
;MASNTQPLAGLTESQRLGLRDVLLDVSKARAWSWELPVLLRDRCWLRLDRIRLSELMRYIPPDGREEAPELMHYQQLMAQGIDPLLAQQNCWLEFGMEDCQRALHAYWQSRDRTNHGWSAQRYRQLVSLYRDQIERGLPSVPMLILARRETDEEHQIHWITRTTQTKDLVNIRPFHL
;
A
#
# COMPACT_ATOMS: atom_id res chain seq x y z
N MET A 1 -17.16 -8.03 2.73
CA MET A 1 -16.86 -9.40 2.23
C MET A 1 -15.68 -9.29 1.29
N ALA A 2 -14.49 -9.74 1.71
CA ALA A 2 -13.29 -9.67 0.91
C ALA A 2 -13.44 -10.60 -0.31
N SER A 3 -13.50 -10.03 -1.50
CA SER A 3 -13.38 -10.79 -2.74
C SER A 3 -11.97 -11.39 -2.78
N ASN A 4 -11.89 -12.65 -2.38
CA ASN A 4 -10.71 -13.51 -2.47
C ASN A 4 -10.44 -13.80 -3.96
N THR A 5 -10.08 -12.75 -4.68
CA THR A 5 -9.75 -12.78 -6.09
C THR A 5 -8.32 -13.25 -6.15
N GLN A 6 -8.08 -14.46 -6.69
CA GLN A 6 -6.75 -15.01 -6.87
C GLN A 6 -5.80 -13.91 -7.41
N PRO A 7 -4.85 -13.41 -6.61
CA PRO A 7 -4.11 -12.18 -6.90
C PRO A 7 -3.15 -12.32 -8.09
N LEU A 8 -3.03 -13.54 -8.62
CA LEU A 8 -2.22 -13.93 -9.76
C LEU A 8 -3.07 -14.43 -10.94
N ALA A 9 -4.40 -14.56 -10.78
CA ALA A 9 -5.30 -14.91 -11.87
C ALA A 9 -5.27 -13.85 -12.95
N GLY A 10 -5.22 -14.26 -14.22
CA GLY A 10 -5.12 -13.36 -15.37
C GLY A 10 -3.70 -12.86 -15.69
N LEU A 11 -2.67 -13.29 -14.94
CA LEU A 11 -1.29 -13.08 -15.37
C LEU A 11 -0.92 -14.03 -16.51
N THR A 12 -0.25 -13.49 -17.54
CA THR A 12 0.33 -14.26 -18.63
C THR A 12 1.49 -15.13 -18.16
N GLU A 13 1.86 -16.13 -18.95
CA GLU A 13 3.00 -17.00 -18.63
C GLU A 13 4.33 -16.21 -18.55
N SER A 14 4.52 -15.25 -19.46
CA SER A 14 5.68 -14.35 -19.43
C SER A 14 5.74 -13.50 -18.15
N GLN A 15 4.60 -12.99 -17.67
CA GLN A 15 4.53 -12.25 -16.42
C GLN A 15 4.86 -13.14 -15.22
N ARG A 16 4.39 -14.40 -15.20
CA ARG A 16 4.71 -15.36 -14.12
C ARG A 16 6.20 -15.73 -14.10
N LEU A 17 6.82 -15.89 -15.26
CA LEU A 17 8.26 -16.10 -15.34
C LEU A 17 9.02 -14.88 -14.82
N GLY A 18 8.61 -13.67 -15.20
CA GLY A 18 9.20 -12.42 -14.68
C GLY A 18 9.09 -12.27 -13.16
N LEU A 19 7.98 -12.73 -12.54
CA LEU A 19 7.85 -12.76 -11.07
C LEU A 19 8.91 -13.64 -10.41
N ARG A 20 9.32 -14.72 -11.07
CA ARG A 20 10.37 -15.61 -10.56
C ARG A 20 11.73 -14.93 -10.57
N ASP A 21 12.06 -14.24 -11.64
CA ASP A 21 13.32 -13.52 -11.77
C ASP A 21 13.40 -12.40 -10.74
N VAL A 22 12.30 -11.68 -10.52
CA VAL A 22 12.17 -10.64 -9.48
C VAL A 22 12.43 -11.21 -8.08
N LEU A 23 11.86 -12.37 -7.74
CA LEU A 23 12.12 -12.99 -6.43
C LEU A 23 13.55 -13.49 -6.29
N LEU A 24 14.16 -13.98 -7.38
CA LEU A 24 15.57 -14.37 -7.38
C LEU A 24 16.47 -13.15 -7.15
N ASP A 25 16.18 -12.01 -7.79
CA ASP A 25 16.91 -10.76 -7.60
C ASP A 25 16.85 -10.31 -6.14
N VAL A 26 15.66 -10.34 -5.52
CA VAL A 26 15.49 -9.98 -4.10
C VAL A 26 16.19 -10.98 -3.18
N SER A 27 16.17 -12.27 -3.49
CA SER A 27 16.90 -13.26 -2.69
C SER A 27 18.42 -13.06 -2.73
N LYS A 28 18.94 -12.45 -3.80
CA LYS A 28 20.36 -12.09 -3.92
C LYS A 28 20.68 -10.76 -3.26
N ALA A 29 19.69 -9.88 -3.08
CA ALA A 29 19.86 -8.62 -2.36
C ALA A 29 20.18 -8.95 -0.89
N ARG A 30 21.44 -8.73 -0.49
CA ARG A 30 21.94 -9.08 0.84
C ARG A 30 21.45 -8.14 1.95
N ALA A 31 20.87 -7.01 1.59
CA ALA A 31 20.48 -5.97 2.52
C ALA A 31 19.26 -5.19 2.00
N TRP A 32 18.54 -4.58 2.94
CA TRP A 32 17.48 -3.64 2.66
C TRP A 32 18.00 -2.44 1.84
N SER A 33 17.26 -2.04 0.81
CA SER A 33 17.52 -0.80 0.07
C SER A 33 16.27 -0.25 -0.62
N TRP A 34 16.27 1.03 -0.96
CA TRP A 34 15.19 1.68 -1.72
C TRP A 34 15.14 1.24 -3.20
N GLU A 35 16.17 0.54 -3.68
CA GLU A 35 16.23 0.00 -5.03
C GLU A 35 15.54 -1.37 -5.14
N LEU A 36 15.05 -1.90 -4.02
CA LEU A 36 14.29 -3.14 -4.02
C LEU A 36 13.01 -3.01 -4.86
N PRO A 37 12.65 -4.06 -5.61
CA PRO A 37 11.54 -4.01 -6.53
C PRO A 37 10.21 -3.99 -5.79
N VAL A 38 9.24 -3.31 -6.40
CA VAL A 38 7.82 -3.34 -6.06
C VAL A 38 7.08 -3.61 -7.37
N LEU A 39 6.05 -4.45 -7.30
CA LEU A 39 5.24 -4.78 -8.46
C LEU A 39 3.96 -3.94 -8.45
N LEU A 40 3.62 -3.32 -9.57
CA LEU A 40 2.34 -2.62 -9.76
C LEU A 40 1.49 -3.40 -10.75
N ARG A 41 0.32 -3.84 -10.31
CA ARG A 41 -0.62 -4.60 -11.13
C ARG A 41 -1.83 -3.74 -11.48
N ASP A 42 -1.95 -3.36 -12.73
CA ASP A 42 -3.15 -2.74 -13.27
C ASP A 42 -4.08 -3.81 -13.87
N ARG A 43 -5.22 -4.02 -13.23
CA ARG A 43 -6.21 -5.03 -13.66
C ARG A 43 -6.99 -4.59 -14.90
N CYS A 44 -7.18 -3.29 -15.10
CA CYS A 44 -7.92 -2.79 -16.26
C CYS A 44 -7.13 -2.98 -17.55
N TRP A 45 -5.79 -2.91 -17.46
CA TRP A 45 -4.90 -3.05 -18.60
C TRP A 45 -4.14 -4.38 -18.64
N LEU A 46 -4.45 -5.32 -17.74
CA LEU A 46 -3.73 -6.60 -17.55
C LEU A 46 -2.20 -6.44 -17.49
N ARG A 47 -1.77 -5.31 -16.93
CA ARG A 47 -0.38 -4.88 -16.91
C ARG A 47 0.24 -5.16 -15.56
N LEU A 48 1.47 -5.66 -15.59
CA LEU A 48 2.29 -5.88 -14.42
C LEU A 48 3.62 -5.15 -14.63
N ASP A 49 3.83 -4.07 -13.91
CA ASP A 49 5.06 -3.30 -13.94
C ASP A 49 5.95 -3.66 -12.75
N ARG A 50 7.26 -3.67 -13.00
CA ARG A 50 8.30 -3.72 -11.97
C ARG A 50 8.88 -2.32 -11.82
N ILE A 51 8.72 -1.73 -10.65
CA ILE A 51 9.29 -0.43 -10.30
C ILE A 51 10.22 -0.58 -9.09
N ARG A 52 10.98 0.46 -8.76
CA ARG A 52 11.72 0.52 -7.50
C ARG A 52 10.84 1.05 -6.39
N LEU A 53 11.13 0.67 -5.14
CA LEU A 53 10.43 1.20 -3.98
C LEU A 53 10.54 2.74 -3.90
N SER A 54 11.70 3.30 -4.26
CA SER A 54 11.92 4.76 -4.35
C SER A 54 10.97 5.46 -5.34
N GLU A 55 10.47 4.76 -6.35
CA GLU A 55 9.59 5.31 -7.38
C GLU A 55 8.11 5.22 -6.98
N LEU A 56 7.77 4.41 -5.96
CA LEU A 56 6.38 4.12 -5.60
C LEU A 56 5.56 5.39 -5.32
N MET A 57 6.14 6.35 -4.59
CA MET A 57 5.48 7.63 -4.28
C MET A 57 5.16 8.46 -5.53
N ARG A 58 5.92 8.29 -6.61
CA ARG A 58 5.67 8.98 -7.89
C ARG A 58 4.51 8.36 -8.66
N TYR A 59 4.35 7.03 -8.57
CA TYR A 59 3.26 6.32 -9.23
C TYR A 59 1.94 6.42 -8.47
N ILE A 60 2.00 6.29 -7.14
CA ILE A 60 0.81 6.32 -6.27
C ILE A 60 1.19 7.14 -5.03
N PRO A 61 1.00 8.48 -5.07
CA PRO A 61 1.31 9.33 -3.93
C PRO A 61 0.39 8.97 -2.76
N PRO A 62 0.94 8.66 -1.58
CA PRO A 62 0.11 8.41 -0.41
C PRO A 62 -0.60 9.67 0.04
N ASP A 63 -1.82 9.51 0.54
CA ASP A 63 -2.55 10.61 1.15
C ASP A 63 -2.08 10.84 2.59
N GLY A 64 -1.49 12.00 2.83
CA GLY A 64 -0.99 12.43 4.14
C GLY A 64 -1.97 13.31 4.92
N ARG A 65 -3.15 13.61 4.39
CA ARG A 65 -4.08 14.57 5.01
C ARG A 65 -4.64 14.09 6.35
N GLU A 66 -4.75 12.78 6.55
CA GLU A 66 -5.12 12.19 7.85
C GLU A 66 -4.04 12.38 8.92
N GLU A 67 -2.81 12.69 8.51
CA GLU A 67 -1.64 12.86 9.39
C GLU A 67 -1.27 14.35 9.56
N ALA A 68 -2.19 15.27 9.28
CA ALA A 68 -1.98 16.69 9.56
C ALA A 68 -1.74 16.89 11.07
N PRO A 69 -0.76 17.71 11.49
CA PRO A 69 -0.36 17.84 12.88
C PRO A 69 -1.52 18.23 13.80
N GLU A 70 -2.42 19.08 13.32
CA GLU A 70 -3.62 19.53 14.03
C GLU A 70 -4.57 18.36 14.32
N LEU A 71 -4.75 17.46 13.34
CA LEU A 71 -5.61 16.29 13.46
C LEU A 71 -4.98 15.21 14.33
N MET A 72 -3.67 14.99 14.20
CA MET A 72 -2.93 14.05 15.05
C MET A 72 -2.99 14.47 16.52
N HIS A 73 -2.79 15.77 16.79
CA HIS A 73 -2.90 16.30 18.14
C HIS A 73 -4.32 16.13 18.69
N TYR A 74 -5.35 16.48 17.91
CA TYR A 74 -6.76 16.25 18.30
C TYR A 74 -7.02 14.78 18.64
N GLN A 75 -6.58 13.85 17.80
CA GLN A 75 -6.73 12.40 18.03
C GLN A 75 -5.99 11.93 19.29
N GLN A 76 -4.82 12.48 19.59
CA GLN A 76 -4.09 12.18 20.81
C GLN A 76 -4.85 12.64 22.06
N LEU A 77 -5.40 13.86 22.06
CA LEU A 77 -6.23 14.37 23.16
C LEU A 77 -7.47 13.50 23.37
N MET A 78 -8.14 13.14 22.28
CA MET A 78 -9.29 12.23 22.31
C MET A 78 -8.91 10.85 22.88
N ALA A 79 -7.75 10.31 22.51
CA ALA A 79 -7.25 9.02 23.03
C ALA A 79 -6.90 9.08 24.53
N GLN A 80 -6.57 10.27 25.05
CA GLN A 80 -6.37 10.52 26.48
C GLN A 80 -7.69 10.66 27.25
N GLY A 81 -8.85 10.58 26.57
CA GLY A 81 -10.17 10.71 27.18
C GLY A 81 -10.58 12.16 27.46
N ILE A 82 -9.89 13.13 26.84
CA ILE A 82 -10.24 14.54 26.96
C ILE A 82 -11.57 14.78 26.22
N ASP A 83 -12.41 15.62 26.81
CA ASP A 83 -13.68 16.02 26.20
C ASP A 83 -13.47 16.61 24.80
N PRO A 84 -14.29 16.26 23.78
CA PRO A 84 -14.09 16.70 22.41
C PRO A 84 -14.05 18.23 22.23
N LEU A 85 -14.87 18.97 22.98
CA LEU A 85 -14.90 20.43 22.89
C LEU A 85 -13.61 21.02 23.48
N LEU A 86 -13.15 20.47 24.60
CA LEU A 86 -11.88 20.87 25.20
C LEU A 86 -10.69 20.50 24.31
N ALA A 87 -10.72 19.32 23.68
CA ALA A 87 -9.69 18.90 22.73
C ALA A 87 -9.62 19.84 21.53
N GLN A 88 -10.77 20.26 20.99
CA GLN A 88 -10.83 21.24 19.91
C GLN A 88 -10.27 22.60 20.33
N GLN A 89 -10.61 23.08 21.53
CA GLN A 89 -10.07 24.33 22.06
C GLN A 89 -8.55 24.26 22.22
N ASN A 90 -8.02 23.15 22.73
CA ASN A 90 -6.57 22.94 22.85
C ASN A 90 -5.89 22.95 21.47
N CYS A 91 -6.45 22.29 20.46
CA CYS A 91 -5.95 22.37 19.09
C CYS A 91 -5.92 23.81 18.56
N TRP A 92 -6.98 24.59 18.80
CA TRP A 92 -7.02 26.00 18.38
C TRP A 92 -5.98 26.86 19.09
N LEU A 93 -5.70 26.59 20.37
CA LEU A 93 -4.66 27.29 21.12
C LEU A 93 -3.26 26.95 20.63
N GLU A 94 -3.00 25.71 20.23
CA GLU A 94 -1.67 25.26 19.79
C GLU A 94 -1.37 25.61 18.33
N PHE A 95 -2.31 25.38 17.42
CA PHE A 95 -2.09 25.50 15.97
C PHE A 95 -2.83 26.67 15.32
N GLY A 96 -3.79 27.27 16.02
CA GLY A 96 -4.68 28.28 15.45
C GLY A 96 -5.93 27.68 14.81
N MET A 97 -7.03 28.42 14.91
CA MET A 97 -8.35 27.98 14.45
C MET A 97 -8.41 27.74 12.93
N GLU A 98 -7.80 28.62 12.13
CA GLU A 98 -7.82 28.54 10.66
C GLU A 98 -7.09 27.30 10.15
N ASP A 99 -5.94 26.98 10.75
CA ASP A 99 -5.13 25.82 10.39
C ASP A 99 -5.85 24.52 10.76
N CYS A 100 -6.46 24.46 11.95
CA CYS A 100 -7.30 23.34 12.36
C CYS A 100 -8.49 23.12 11.42
N GLN A 101 -9.19 24.20 11.03
CA GLN A 101 -10.32 24.13 10.09
C GLN A 101 -9.88 23.69 8.69
N ARG A 102 -8.74 24.21 8.21
CA ARG A 102 -8.15 23.82 6.93
C ARG A 102 -7.77 22.33 6.93
N ALA A 103 -7.15 21.84 7.99
CA ALA A 103 -6.79 20.44 8.15
C ALA A 103 -8.04 19.54 8.17
N LEU A 104 -9.07 19.90 8.94
CA LEU A 104 -10.36 19.19 8.96
C LEU A 104 -11.02 19.16 7.58
N HIS A 105 -11.06 20.29 6.89
CA HIS A 105 -11.64 20.36 5.56
C HIS A 105 -10.85 19.51 4.56
N ALA A 106 -9.51 19.59 4.59
CA ALA A 106 -8.66 18.75 3.76
C ALA A 106 -8.87 17.25 4.03
N TYR A 107 -9.03 16.88 5.30
CA TYR A 107 -9.32 15.51 5.74
C TYR A 107 -10.66 14.99 5.18
N TRP A 108 -11.73 15.78 5.27
CA TRP A 108 -13.01 15.38 4.70
C TRP A 108 -12.96 15.32 3.18
N GLN A 109 -12.29 16.26 2.52
CA GLN A 109 -12.06 16.21 1.07
C GLN A 109 -11.22 14.99 0.62
N SER A 110 -10.29 14.50 1.44
CA SER A 110 -9.59 13.23 1.15
C SER A 110 -10.48 12.00 1.32
N ARG A 111 -11.53 12.07 2.12
CA ARG A 111 -12.50 10.98 2.21
C ARG A 111 -13.41 10.93 0.98
N ASP A 112 -13.69 12.08 0.37
CA ASP A 112 -14.46 12.18 -0.86
C ASP A 112 -13.63 11.87 -2.13
N ARG A 113 -12.32 12.14 -2.11
CA ARG A 113 -11.41 11.70 -3.18
C ARG A 113 -10.87 10.32 -2.86
N THR A 114 -11.31 9.32 -3.64
CA THR A 114 -10.80 7.95 -3.53
C THR A 114 -9.33 7.89 -3.93
N ASN A 115 -8.39 8.15 -3.00
CA ASN A 115 -7.02 7.64 -3.12
C ASN A 115 -6.99 6.10 -2.92
N HIS A 116 -8.14 5.45 -3.11
CA HIS A 116 -8.41 4.03 -2.96
C HIS A 116 -7.78 3.45 -1.69
N GLY A 117 -7.95 4.18 -0.59
CA GLY A 117 -7.42 3.83 0.73
C GLY A 117 -5.91 3.93 0.88
N TRP A 118 -5.14 4.49 -0.06
CA TRP A 118 -3.68 4.59 -0.01
C TRP A 118 -3.21 5.79 0.83
N SER A 119 -3.18 5.61 2.15
CA SER A 119 -2.69 6.63 3.08
C SER A 119 -1.17 6.57 3.31
N ALA A 120 -0.61 7.64 3.86
CA ALA A 120 0.78 7.69 4.32
C ALA A 120 1.09 6.60 5.37
N GLN A 121 0.12 6.27 6.22
CA GLN A 121 0.23 5.15 7.16
C GLN A 121 0.41 3.82 6.44
N ARG A 122 -0.40 3.51 5.42
CA ARG A 122 -0.27 2.25 4.66
C ARG A 122 1.03 2.18 3.88
N TYR A 123 1.49 3.30 3.32
CA TYR A 123 2.81 3.37 2.69
C TYR A 123 3.92 3.04 3.69
N ARG A 124 3.93 3.67 4.88
CA ARG A 124 4.92 3.40 5.93
C ARG A 124 4.85 1.95 6.42
N GLN A 125 3.64 1.40 6.58
CA GLN A 125 3.45 -0.01 6.93
C GLN A 125 4.04 -0.94 5.86
N LEU A 126 3.82 -0.68 4.58
CA LEU A 126 4.43 -1.45 3.48
C LEU A 126 5.96 -1.39 3.56
N VAL A 127 6.53 -0.20 3.71
CA VAL A 127 7.99 0.00 3.78
C VAL A 127 8.58 -0.74 4.99
N SER A 128 7.96 -0.62 6.16
CA SER A 128 8.40 -1.29 7.38
C SER A 128 8.33 -2.81 7.25
N LEU A 129 7.21 -3.35 6.76
CA LEU A 129 7.06 -4.79 6.56
C LEU A 129 8.04 -5.32 5.52
N TYR A 130 8.31 -4.56 4.45
CA TYR A 130 9.24 -4.98 3.42
C TYR A 130 10.67 -5.05 4.00
N ARG A 131 11.07 -4.01 4.75
CA ARG A 131 12.36 -3.99 5.45
C ARG A 131 12.52 -5.18 6.38
N ASP A 132 11.55 -5.38 7.27
CA ASP A 132 11.57 -6.48 8.24
C ASP A 132 11.72 -7.85 7.56
N GLN A 133 11.05 -8.08 6.43
CA GLN A 133 11.13 -9.35 5.70
C GLN A 133 12.52 -9.55 5.09
N ILE A 134 13.11 -8.52 4.50
CA ILE A 134 14.46 -8.58 3.92
C ILE A 134 15.53 -8.79 4.98
N GLU A 135 15.43 -8.06 6.10
CA GLU A 135 16.37 -8.19 7.22
C GLU A 135 16.30 -9.57 7.88
N ARG A 136 15.12 -10.22 7.87
CA ARG A 136 14.94 -11.61 8.31
C ARG A 136 15.37 -12.64 7.27
N GLY A 137 15.89 -12.22 6.11
CA GLY A 137 16.29 -13.12 5.03
C GLY A 137 15.13 -13.83 4.35
N LEU A 138 13.92 -13.28 4.42
CA LEU A 138 12.72 -13.80 3.76
C LEU A 138 12.55 -13.08 2.42
N PRO A 139 12.88 -13.73 1.28
CA PRO A 139 12.72 -13.11 -0.03
C PRO A 139 11.24 -12.99 -0.36
N SER A 140 10.74 -11.78 -0.24
CA SER A 140 9.37 -11.40 -0.55
C SER A 140 9.36 -10.13 -1.38
N VAL A 141 8.33 -9.95 -2.19
CA VAL A 141 8.17 -8.75 -3.01
C VAL A 141 6.73 -8.28 -2.91
N PRO A 142 6.48 -7.02 -2.51
CA PRO A 142 5.14 -6.49 -2.49
C PRO A 142 4.64 -6.26 -3.92
N MET A 143 3.41 -6.68 -4.17
CA MET A 143 2.65 -6.38 -5.36
C MET A 143 1.42 -5.56 -4.97
N LEU A 144 1.39 -4.30 -5.41
CA LEU A 144 0.20 -3.46 -5.29
C LEU A 144 -0.71 -3.72 -6.47
N ILE A 145 -1.92 -4.21 -6.18
CA ILE A 145 -3.00 -4.34 -7.15
C ILE A 145 -3.77 -3.04 -7.15
N LEU A 146 -3.81 -2.37 -8.30
CA LEU A 146 -4.48 -1.11 -8.46
C LEU A 146 -6.01 -1.29 -8.38
N ALA A 147 -6.64 -0.42 -7.61
CA ALA A 147 -8.09 -0.28 -7.61
C ALA A 147 -8.57 0.11 -9.01
N ARG A 148 -9.80 -0.27 -9.34
CA ARG A 148 -10.40 0.17 -10.59
C ARG A 148 -10.75 1.65 -10.47
N ARG A 149 -10.45 2.41 -11.52
CA ARG A 149 -10.87 3.82 -11.61
C ARG A 149 -12.39 3.90 -11.44
N GLU A 150 -12.85 4.95 -10.78
CA GLU A 150 -14.28 5.24 -10.57
C GLU A 150 -15.01 4.16 -9.74
N THR A 151 -14.27 3.41 -8.92
CA THR A 151 -14.85 2.47 -7.94
C THR A 151 -14.38 2.83 -6.53
N ASP A 152 -15.17 2.46 -5.53
CA ASP A 152 -14.77 2.57 -4.11
C ASP A 152 -13.83 1.43 -3.67
N GLU A 153 -13.30 0.66 -4.62
CA GLU A 153 -12.35 -0.41 -4.32
C GLU A 153 -11.04 0.20 -3.82
N GLU A 154 -10.43 -0.43 -2.82
CA GLU A 154 -9.11 -0.03 -2.35
C GLU A 154 -7.97 -0.69 -3.14
N HIS A 155 -6.82 -0.03 -3.14
CA HIS A 155 -5.56 -0.68 -3.51
C HIS A 155 -5.32 -1.88 -2.59
N GLN A 156 -4.93 -3.01 -3.16
CA GLN A 156 -4.62 -4.22 -2.39
C GLN A 156 -3.12 -4.48 -2.42
N ILE A 157 -2.56 -4.94 -1.31
CA ILE A 157 -1.15 -5.33 -1.22
C ILE A 157 -1.10 -6.85 -1.12
N HIS A 158 -0.41 -7.49 -2.06
CA HIS A 158 -0.16 -8.91 -2.02
C HIS A 158 1.34 -9.19 -1.98
N TRP A 159 1.78 -10.04 -1.05
CA TRP A 159 3.19 -10.37 -0.90
C TRP A 159 3.53 -11.62 -1.70
N ILE A 160 4.34 -11.46 -2.73
CA ILE A 160 4.87 -12.57 -3.51
C ILE A 160 6.02 -13.19 -2.72
N THR A 161 5.96 -14.48 -2.48
CA THR A 161 6.99 -15.27 -1.80
C THR A 161 7.29 -16.54 -2.60
N ARG A 162 8.31 -17.32 -2.21
CA ARG A 162 8.60 -18.59 -2.89
C ARG A 162 7.41 -19.56 -2.87
N THR A 163 6.58 -19.54 -1.81
CA THR A 163 5.43 -20.45 -1.66
C THR A 163 4.20 -20.03 -2.47
N THR A 164 4.03 -18.73 -2.76
CA THR A 164 2.96 -18.25 -3.66
C THR A 164 3.18 -18.75 -5.09
N GLN A 165 4.43 -18.93 -5.52
CA GLN A 165 4.74 -19.54 -6.82
C GLN A 165 4.36 -21.02 -6.88
N THR A 166 4.59 -21.77 -5.79
CA THR A 166 4.38 -23.22 -5.77
C THR A 166 2.89 -23.58 -5.84
N LYS A 167 2.02 -22.80 -5.19
CA LYS A 167 0.57 -23.03 -5.21
C LYS A 167 -0.05 -22.81 -6.60
N ASP A 168 0.44 -21.85 -7.37
CA ASP A 168 -0.07 -21.58 -8.71
C ASP A 168 0.44 -22.57 -9.76
N LEU A 169 1.67 -23.09 -9.60
CA LEU A 169 2.19 -24.14 -10.49
C LEU A 169 1.40 -25.46 -10.34
N VAL A 170 0.91 -25.77 -9.15
CA VAL A 170 0.07 -26.96 -8.90
C VAL A 170 -1.35 -26.80 -9.50
N ASN A 171 -1.81 -25.56 -9.72
CA ASN A 171 -3.10 -25.28 -10.33
C ASN A 171 -3.10 -25.30 -11.87
N ILE A 172 -1.92 -25.49 -12.49
CA ILE A 172 -1.79 -25.73 -13.92
C ILE A 172 -1.90 -27.25 -14.12
N ARG A 173 -3.13 -27.78 -14.14
CA ARG A 173 -3.34 -29.04 -14.85
C ARG A 173 -3.09 -28.76 -16.34
N PRO A 174 -2.31 -29.60 -17.05
CA PRO A 174 -2.22 -29.47 -18.49
C PRO A 174 -3.63 -29.71 -19.04
N PHE A 175 -4.16 -28.72 -19.76
CA PHE A 175 -5.24 -29.00 -20.70
C PHE A 175 -4.65 -29.94 -21.75
N HIS A 176 -4.91 -31.23 -21.58
CA HIS A 176 -4.74 -32.20 -22.65
C HIS A 176 -5.93 -32.07 -23.60
N LEU A 177 -5.63 -31.58 -24.80
CA LEU A 177 -6.00 -32.06 -26.15
C LEU A 177 -6.11 -30.88 -27.12
#